data_AF-A0A553F3D5-F1
#
_entry.id   AF-A0A553F3D5-F1
#
_cell.length_a   1.000
_cell.length_b   1.000
_cell.length_c   1.000
_cell.angle_alpha   90.00
_cell.angle_beta   90.00
_cell.angle_gamma   90.00
#
_symmetry.space_group_name_H-M   'P 1'
#
loop_
_entity.id
_entity.type
_entity.pdbx_description
1 polymer ?
#
loop_
_entity_poly.entity_id
_entity_poly.type
_entity_poly.pdbx_seq_one_letter_code
_entity_poly.pdbx_strand_id
1 'polypeptide(L)'
;MKQIQVSYTEDYCGGAFPSDRILKAEKKVKAYTDKELIVSKEGWPAEKMITYRTSSEGQFDMDLPPGSYQLFMPEKILATYREGSVMSREVCEKWKSTPNGILLIKDDTTMRLDVTIHRSCNRCIERAR
;
A
#
# COMPACT_ATOMS: atom_id res chain seq x y z
N MET A 1 8.86 -9.85 19.31
CA MET A 1 8.18 -8.72 18.64
C MET A 1 9.18 -7.98 17.78
N LYS A 2 8.81 -7.70 16.53
CA LYS A 2 9.60 -6.97 15.54
C LYS A 2 8.89 -5.62 15.28
N GLN A 3 9.62 -4.52 15.31
CA GLN A 3 9.12 -3.20 14.97
C GLN A 3 9.29 -2.94 13.47
N ILE A 4 8.22 -2.57 12.80
CA ILE A 4 8.21 -2.32 11.36
C ILE A 4 7.95 -0.84 11.12
N GLN A 5 8.87 -0.19 10.40
CA GLN A 5 8.73 1.19 9.97
C GLN A 5 8.21 1.20 8.53
N VAL A 6 7.05 1.82 8.32
CA VAL A 6 6.43 1.92 7.00
C VAL A 6 6.56 3.33 6.47
N SER A 7 7.01 3.39 5.23
CA SER A 7 7.05 4.60 4.44
C SER A 7 6.45 4.31 3.07
N TYR A 8 6.07 5.37 2.35
CA TYR A 8 5.52 5.23 1.02
C TYR A 8 6.02 6.31 0.07
N THR A 9 5.99 5.98 -1.22
CA THR A 9 6.06 6.91 -2.34
C THR A 9 4.74 6.87 -3.08
N GLU A 10 4.37 7.91 -3.82
CA GLU A 10 3.15 7.88 -4.61
C GLU A 10 3.32 8.49 -6.00
N ASP A 11 2.60 7.92 -6.96
CA ASP A 11 2.49 8.51 -8.29
C ASP A 11 1.65 9.78 -8.24
N TYR A 12 2.00 10.77 -9.07
CA TYR A 12 1.09 11.88 -9.32
C TYR A 12 -0.08 11.42 -10.20
N CYS A 13 -1.29 11.49 -9.68
CA CYS A 13 -2.51 11.04 -10.36
C CYS A 13 -3.43 12.18 -10.84
N GLY A 14 -2.97 13.42 -10.80
CA GLY A 14 -3.74 14.55 -11.32
C GLY A 14 -3.78 14.55 -12.84
N GLY A 15 -4.92 14.89 -13.44
CA GLY A 15 -5.11 14.77 -14.89
C GLY A 15 -4.29 15.74 -15.74
N ALA A 16 -3.77 16.82 -15.14
CA ALA A 16 -2.97 17.85 -15.80
C ALA A 16 -1.47 17.54 -15.72
N PHE A 17 -0.66 18.05 -16.64
CA PHE A 17 0.79 17.89 -16.55
C PHE A 17 1.29 18.69 -15.33
N PRO A 18 1.76 18.01 -14.26
CA PRO A 18 2.21 18.70 -13.06
C PRO A 18 3.50 19.47 -13.33
N SER A 19 3.74 20.52 -12.54
CA SER A 19 5.05 21.18 -12.55
C SER A 19 6.13 20.24 -11.98
N ASP A 20 7.39 20.47 -12.35
CA ASP A 20 8.53 19.72 -11.81
C ASP A 20 8.60 19.76 -10.27
N ARG A 21 8.11 20.84 -9.67
CA ARG A 21 8.02 20.98 -8.20
C ARG A 21 7.05 19.96 -7.59
N ILE A 22 5.90 19.75 -8.23
CA ILE A 22 4.90 18.76 -7.80
C ILE A 22 5.45 17.35 -8.01
N LEU A 23 6.04 17.07 -9.18
CA LEU A 23 6.67 15.78 -9.46
C LEU A 23 7.78 15.44 -8.46
N LYS A 24 8.61 16.42 -8.08
CA LYS A 24 9.67 16.22 -7.07
C LYS A 24 9.10 16.03 -5.66
N ALA A 25 7.97 16.64 -5.32
CA ALA A 25 7.34 16.48 -4.01
C ALA A 25 6.69 15.08 -3.86
N GLU A 26 6.01 14.58 -4.90
CA GLU A 26 5.39 13.25 -4.87
C GLU A 26 6.40 12.10 -4.89
N LYS A 27 7.58 12.33 -5.48
CA LYS A 27 8.70 11.38 -5.44
C LYS A 27 9.38 11.26 -4.07
N LYS A 28 9.04 12.10 -3.09
CA LYS A 28 9.64 11.99 -1.74
C LYS A 28 9.00 10.84 -0.96
N VAL A 29 9.86 10.10 -0.25
CA VAL A 29 9.43 9.10 0.72
C VAL A 29 8.71 9.81 1.87
N LYS A 30 7.48 9.39 2.15
CA LYS A 30 6.62 9.91 3.23
C LYS A 30 6.42 8.81 4.27
N ALA A 31 6.40 9.15 5.56
CA ALA A 31 6.06 8.18 6.60
C ALA A 31 4.57 7.79 6.48
N TYR A 32 4.25 6.52 6.70
CA TYR A 32 2.86 6.04 6.65
C TYR A 32 2.24 6.14 8.05
N THR A 33 1.95 7.36 8.50
CA THR A 33 1.60 7.68 9.89
C THR A 33 0.10 7.56 10.18
N ASP A 34 -0.27 7.07 11.36
CA ASP A 34 -1.65 7.00 11.87
C ASP A 34 -2.67 6.32 10.93
N LYS A 35 -2.20 5.37 10.13
CA LYS A 35 -3.00 4.70 9.09
C LYS A 35 -3.06 3.19 9.32
N GLU A 36 -4.07 2.58 8.72
CA GLU A 36 -4.22 1.14 8.72
C GLU A 36 -3.39 0.48 7.63
N LEU A 37 -2.83 -0.68 7.94
CA LEU A 37 -2.10 -1.55 7.03
C LEU A 37 -2.58 -2.98 7.22
N ILE A 38 -2.96 -3.64 6.14
CA ILE A 38 -3.38 -5.03 6.15
C ILE A 38 -2.18 -5.90 5.74
N VAL A 39 -1.90 -6.91 6.54
CA VAL A 39 -0.82 -7.88 6.32
C VAL A 39 -1.43 -9.24 6.03
N SER A 40 -1.02 -9.86 4.93
CA SER A 40 -1.41 -11.21 4.55
C SER A 40 -0.20 -12.04 4.16
N LYS A 41 -0.38 -13.36 4.05
CA LYS A 41 0.59 -14.28 3.46
C LYS A 41 -0.07 -14.99 2.29
N GLU A 42 0.72 -15.38 1.29
CA GLU A 42 0.19 -16.12 0.15
C GLU A 42 -0.53 -17.39 0.61
N GLY A 43 -1.74 -17.61 0.08
CA GLY A 43 -2.62 -18.71 0.49
C GLY A 43 -3.39 -18.50 1.79
N TRP A 44 -3.22 -17.38 2.49
CA TRP A 44 -4.11 -17.05 3.61
C TRP A 44 -5.50 -16.67 3.12
N PRO A 45 -6.56 -17.23 3.72
CA PRO A 45 -7.91 -16.78 3.49
C PRO A 45 -8.12 -15.40 4.16
N ALA A 46 -9.17 -14.68 3.77
CA ALA A 46 -9.40 -13.30 4.17
C ALA A 46 -9.48 -13.11 5.70
N GLU A 47 -10.04 -14.09 6.41
CA GLU A 47 -10.16 -14.11 7.87
C GLU A 47 -8.82 -14.23 8.61
N LYS A 48 -7.74 -14.62 7.93
CA LYS A 48 -6.39 -14.68 8.50
C LYS A 48 -5.58 -13.40 8.25
N MET A 49 -6.11 -12.45 7.49
CA MET A 49 -5.45 -11.15 7.31
C MET A 49 -5.40 -10.40 8.64
N ILE A 50 -4.29 -9.71 8.89
CA ILE A 50 -4.07 -8.98 10.14
C ILE A 50 -4.02 -7.49 9.81
N THR A 51 -4.82 -6.70 10.51
CA THR A 51 -4.81 -5.23 10.37
C THR A 51 -3.98 -4.63 11.50
N TYR A 52 -2.99 -3.81 11.12
CA TYR A 52 -2.20 -3.01 12.03
C TYR A 52 -2.51 -1.53 11.83
N ARG A 53 -2.43 -0.77 12.91
CA ARG A 53 -2.47 0.69 12.86
C ARG A 53 -1.07 1.22 13.14
N THR A 54 -0.55 2.04 12.24
CA THR A 54 0.76 2.67 12.42
C THR A 54 0.70 3.83 13.41
N SER A 55 1.81 4.09 14.08
CA SER A 55 2.01 5.23 14.98
C SER A 55 2.17 6.55 14.21
N SER A 56 2.33 7.65 14.94
CA SER A 56 2.68 8.97 14.41
C SER A 56 4.04 9.00 13.70
N GLU A 57 4.91 8.01 13.96
CA GLU A 57 6.18 7.85 13.26
C GLU A 57 6.05 6.89 12.06
N GLY A 58 4.91 6.24 11.86
CA GLY A 58 4.71 5.23 10.82
C GLY A 58 5.18 3.83 11.22
N GLN A 59 5.25 3.55 12.54
CA GLN A 59 5.72 2.27 13.07
C GLN A 59 4.57 1.40 13.55
N PHE A 60 4.74 0.09 13.49
CA PHE A 60 3.87 -0.86 14.18
C PHE A 60 4.67 -2.09 14.60
N ASP A 61 4.23 -2.75 15.67
CA ASP A 61 4.84 -3.99 16.14
C ASP A 61 4.10 -5.20 15.56
N MET A 62 4.87 -6.19 15.10
CA MET A 62 4.34 -7.47 14.68
C MET A 62 5.07 -8.63 15.33
N ASP A 63 4.33 -9.72 15.54
CA ASP A 63 4.88 -10.99 15.96
C ASP A 63 4.58 -12.03 14.89
N LEU A 64 5.35 -11.95 13.80
CA LEU A 64 5.26 -12.86 12.66
C LEU A 64 6.56 -13.65 12.50
N PRO A 65 6.47 -14.97 12.21
CA PRO A 65 7.64 -15.80 11.94
C PRO A 65 8.31 -15.39 10.62
N PRO A 66 9.49 -15.95 10.30
CA PRO A 66 10.14 -15.72 9.02
C PRO A 66 9.22 -16.11 7.85
N GLY A 67 9.21 -15.27 6.81
CA GLY A 67 8.31 -15.44 5.67
C GLY A 67 8.18 -14.19 4.80
N SER A 68 7.49 -14.37 3.68
CA SER A 68 7.08 -13.30 2.78
C SER A 68 5.63 -12.91 3.07
N TYR A 69 5.41 -11.62 3.30
CA TYR A 69 4.12 -11.05 3.66
C TYR A 69 3.73 -9.98 2.65
N GLN A 70 2.47 -10.01 2.24
CA GLN A 70 1.85 -9.03 1.37
C GLN A 70 1.26 -7.91 2.22
N LEU A 71 1.57 -6.66 1.85
CA LEU A 71 1.08 -5.47 2.53
C LEU A 71 0.05 -4.78 1.65
N PHE A 72 -1.13 -4.49 2.21
CA PHE A 72 -2.21 -3.78 1.55
C PHE A 72 -2.55 -2.51 2.32
N MET A 73 -2.73 -1.42 1.56
CA MET A 73 -3.18 -0.14 2.08
C MET A 73 -4.69 -0.02 1.85
N PRO A 74 -5.54 0.15 2.88
CA PRO A 74 -7.00 0.18 2.75
C PRO A 74 -7.53 1.28 1.82
N GLU A 75 -6.77 2.36 1.60
CA GLU A 75 -7.14 3.38 0.62
C GLU A 75 -7.18 2.88 -0.83
N LYS A 76 -6.61 1.70 -1.15
CA LYS A 76 -6.88 1.02 -2.42
C LYS A 76 -8.28 0.43 -2.50
N ILE A 77 -8.91 0.15 -1.36
CA ILE A 77 -10.17 -0.58 -1.26
C ILE A 77 -11.38 0.37 -1.38
N LEU A 78 -11.19 1.67 -1.12
CA LEU A 78 -12.26 2.68 -1.11
C LEU A 78 -12.10 3.70 -2.25
N ALA A 79 -12.44 3.33 -3.48
CA ALA A 79 -12.80 4.31 -4.50
C ALA A 79 -14.25 4.08 -4.88
N THR A 80 -15.13 4.92 -4.34
CA THR A 80 -16.52 5.06 -4.80
C THR A 80 -16.53 5.47 -6.27
N TYR A 81 -17.30 4.73 -7.06
CA TYR A 81 -17.53 4.98 -8.48
C TYR A 81 -17.94 6.44 -8.71
N ARG A 82 -17.30 7.12 -9.67
CA ARG A 82 -17.91 8.31 -10.30
C ARG A 82 -18.75 7.83 -11.47
N GLU A 83 -20.05 8.13 -11.45
CA GLU A 83 -20.96 7.90 -12.57
C GLU A 83 -20.34 8.41 -13.88
N GLY A 84 -20.39 7.59 -14.94
CA GLY A 84 -19.86 7.93 -16.27
C GLY A 84 -18.46 7.42 -16.61
N SER A 85 -17.76 6.75 -15.67
CA SER A 85 -16.45 6.13 -15.97
C SER A 85 -16.65 4.74 -16.60
N VAL A 86 -16.11 4.52 -17.81
CA VAL A 86 -16.04 3.18 -18.42
C VAL A 86 -14.89 2.43 -17.75
N MET A 87 -15.19 1.62 -16.74
CA MET A 87 -14.16 0.85 -16.04
C MET A 87 -14.16 -0.59 -16.53
N SER A 88 -12.99 -1.10 -16.91
CA SER A 88 -12.80 -2.54 -17.02
C SER A 88 -12.86 -3.14 -15.61
N ARG A 89 -13.96 -3.84 -15.30
CA ARG A 89 -14.16 -4.53 -14.01
C ARG A 89 -12.98 -5.44 -13.67
N GLU A 90 -12.43 -6.13 -14.66
CA GLU A 90 -11.28 -7.02 -14.49
C GLU A 90 -10.02 -6.27 -14.04
N VAL A 91 -9.71 -5.13 -14.67
CA VAL A 91 -8.55 -4.28 -14.31
C VAL A 91 -8.68 -3.78 -12.88
N CYS A 92 -9.89 -3.42 -12.46
CA CYS A 92 -10.16 -2.98 -11.10
C CYS A 92 -9.97 -4.06 -10.04
N GLU A 93 -10.57 -5.23 -10.26
CA GLU A 93 -10.46 -6.34 -9.31
C GLU A 93 -9.00 -6.81 -9.19
N LYS A 94 -8.27 -6.84 -10.32
CA LYS A 94 -6.83 -7.12 -10.31
C LYS A 94 -6.03 -6.06 -9.55
N TRP A 95 -6.32 -4.77 -9.74
CA TRP A 95 -5.62 -3.69 -9.06
C TRP A 95 -5.87 -3.70 -7.54
N LYS A 96 -7.11 -3.93 -7.11
CA LYS A 96 -7.50 -4.03 -5.70
C LYS A 96 -6.85 -5.23 -5.00
N SER A 97 -6.72 -6.36 -5.71
CA SER A 97 -6.07 -7.57 -5.19
C SER A 97 -4.54 -7.52 -5.25
N THR A 98 -3.95 -6.50 -5.89
CA THR A 98 -2.49 -6.38 -5.97
C THR A 98 -1.95 -5.73 -4.69
N PRO A 99 -1.02 -6.39 -3.96
CA PRO A 99 -0.42 -5.80 -2.76
C PRO A 99 0.31 -4.49 -3.10
N ASN A 100 0.38 -3.60 -2.12
CA ASN A 100 1.15 -2.37 -2.25
C ASN A 100 2.65 -2.61 -2.05
N GLY A 101 3.03 -3.63 -1.28
CA GLY A 101 4.42 -3.99 -1.03
C GLY A 101 4.56 -5.41 -0.48
N ILE A 102 5.80 -5.89 -0.43
CA ILE A 102 6.17 -7.17 0.17
C ILE A 102 7.12 -6.92 1.33
N LEU A 103 6.79 -7.48 2.49
CA LEU A 103 7.65 -7.53 3.67
C LEU A 103 8.30 -8.92 3.75
N LEU A 104 9.63 -8.95 3.77
CA LEU A 104 10.38 -10.20 3.92
C LEU A 104 11.04 -10.26 5.29
N ILE A 105 10.61 -11.21 6.12
CA ILE A 105 11.22 -11.52 7.41
C ILE A 105 12.15 -12.71 7.20
N LYS A 106 13.46 -12.49 7.30
CA LYS A 106 14.48 -13.53 7.03
C LYS A 106 14.80 -14.39 8.24
N ASP A 107 14.79 -13.80 9.43
CA ASP A 107 15.10 -14.46 10.69
C ASP A 107 14.31 -13.83 11.84
N ASP A 108 14.28 -14.53 12.97
CA ASP A 108 13.59 -14.07 14.19
C ASP A 108 14.39 -13.09 15.03
N THR A 109 15.66 -12.85 14.69
CA THR A 109 16.54 -11.94 15.41
C THR A 109 16.39 -10.48 14.99
N THR A 110 15.82 -10.24 13.81
CA THR A 110 15.65 -8.90 13.27
C THR A 110 14.57 -8.14 14.05
N MET A 111 14.99 -7.17 14.88
CA MET A 111 14.08 -6.37 15.71
C MET A 111 13.46 -5.17 14.97
N ARG A 112 14.08 -4.70 13.88
CA ARG A 112 13.61 -3.54 13.11
C ARG A 112 13.68 -3.79 11.61
N LEU A 113 12.60 -3.47 10.89
CA LEU A 113 12.52 -3.56 9.43
C LEU A 113 11.92 -2.27 8.86
N ASP A 114 12.62 -1.66 7.90
CA ASP A 114 12.11 -0.52 7.14
C ASP A 114 11.51 -1.01 5.81
N VAL A 115 10.25 -0.62 5.55
CA VAL A 115 9.54 -0.94 4.32
C VAL A 115 9.17 0.35 3.61
N THR A 116 9.51 0.43 2.32
CA THR A 116 8.99 1.48 1.43
C THR A 116 7.98 0.86 0.48
N ILE A 117 6.75 1.36 0.54
CA ILE A 117 5.62 0.92 -0.27
C ILE A 117 5.43 1.91 -1.43
N HIS A 118 5.11 1.43 -2.63
CA HIS A 118 4.78 2.32 -3.74
C HIS A 118 3.27 2.38 -3.97
N ARG A 119 2.69 3.57 -3.82
CA ARG A 119 1.27 3.84 -4.03
C ARG A 119 1.03 4.30 -5.47
N SER A 120 0.69 3.34 -6.32
CA SER A 120 0.32 3.59 -7.72
C SER A 120 -1.05 4.27 -7.87
N CYS A 121 -1.26 5.00 -8.96
CA CYS A 121 -2.59 5.52 -9.32
C CYS A 121 -3.66 4.42 -9.46
N ASN A 122 -4.91 4.83 -9.23
CA ASN A 122 -6.07 3.96 -9.43
C ASN A 122 -6.25 3.64 -10.91
N ARG A 123 -5.93 2.39 -11.30
CA ARG A 123 -6.05 1.92 -12.69
C ARG A 123 -7.50 1.65 -13.12
N CYS A 124 -8.45 1.70 -12.19
CA CYS A 124 -9.87 1.58 -12.52
C CYS A 124 -10.39 2.69 -13.41
N ILE A 125 -9.81 3.88 -13.28
CA ILE A 125 -10.21 5.04 -14.06
C ILE A 125 -9.45 4.98 -15.39
N GLU A 126 -9.93 4.17 -16.32
CA GLU A 126 -9.53 4.35 -17.72
C GLU A 126 -10.09 5.69 -18.16
N ARG A 127 -9.21 6.60 -18.61
CA ARG A 127 -9.67 7.81 -19.30
C ARG A 127 -10.49 7.32 -20.49
N ALA A 128 -11.74 7.75 -20.58
CA ALA A 128 -12.43 7.77 -21.86
C ALA A 128 -11.49 8.49 -22.84
N ARG A 129 -11.03 7.75 -23.85
CA ARG A 129 -10.21 8.31 -24.92
C ARG A 129 -11.04 9.27 -25.74
#